data_AF-A0A962JH52-F1
#
_entry.id   AF-A0A962JH52-F1
#
_cell.length_a   1.000
_cell.length_b   1.000
_cell.length_c   1.000
_cell.angle_alpha   90.00
_cell.angle_beta   90.00
_cell.angle_gamma   90.00
#
_symmetry.space_group_name_H-M   'P 1'
#
loop_
_entity.id
_entity.type
_entity.pdbx_description
1 polymer ?
#
loop_
_entity_poly.entity_id
_entity_poly.type
_entity_poly.pdbx_seq_one_letter_code
_entity_poly.pdbx_strand_id
1 'polypeptide(L)'
;MKIGYARVSTRDQNADMQIDALRLAGCERIYQDVASGAKSVRPELVKLLAQARSGDTLVIWKLDRLGRSLKHLVELVDELTHRKIGLQSLNDPVDTTHAQGRLIFNLFASLAEFERDLIKERTQAGLSAARARGRVGGRPKGLPAQAEATAMAAETLYREGRLSVNAISEKLHISKSTLYSYLRHRGVEIGIHQKSPKETAVHPSEQIATITLELNIENNSQFVRGKKRARENIERYWLSDYDSTRLPSGDYSLKIAYRSREELDEIINELLGDISSEADMRHCYIEAEAWENGTDYRW
;
A
#
# COMPACT_ATOMS: atom_id res chain seq x y z
N MET A 1 15.38 -34.13 -18.91
CA MET A 1 15.01 -33.71 -20.29
C MET A 1 15.64 -32.35 -20.59
N LYS A 2 15.95 -32.04 -21.85
CA LYS A 2 16.40 -30.69 -22.27
C LYS A 2 15.21 -29.85 -22.72
N ILE A 3 15.04 -28.68 -22.11
CA ILE A 3 13.95 -27.76 -22.41
C ILE A 3 14.54 -26.44 -22.92
N GLY A 4 14.21 -26.07 -24.15
CA GLY A 4 14.68 -24.85 -24.78
C GLY A 4 13.83 -23.63 -24.43
N TYR A 5 14.47 -22.48 -24.25
CA TYR A 5 13.80 -21.19 -24.11
C TYR A 5 14.41 -20.14 -25.06
N ALA A 6 13.55 -19.51 -25.86
CA ALA A 6 13.90 -18.45 -26.79
C ALA A 6 13.12 -17.16 -26.49
N ARG A 7 13.75 -16.01 -26.75
CA ARG A 7 13.12 -14.70 -26.57
C ARG A 7 13.50 -13.73 -27.67
N VAL A 8 12.51 -13.02 -28.22
CA VAL A 8 12.72 -11.91 -29.15
C VAL A 8 12.13 -10.61 -28.61
N SER A 9 12.77 -9.48 -28.98
CA SER A 9 12.38 -8.16 -28.47
C SER A 9 11.13 -7.60 -29.16
N THR A 10 10.86 -7.98 -30.41
CA THR A 10 9.68 -7.56 -31.19
C THR A 10 9.17 -8.72 -32.04
N ARG A 11 7.90 -8.69 -32.47
CA ARG A 11 7.31 -9.74 -33.33
C ARG A 11 8.01 -9.86 -34.68
N ASP A 12 8.62 -8.78 -35.17
CA ASP A 12 9.35 -8.73 -36.44
C ASP A 12 10.79 -9.27 -36.35
N GLN A 13 11.29 -9.57 -35.13
CA GLN A 13 12.57 -10.23 -34.99
C GLN A 13 12.41 -11.73 -35.16
N ASN A 14 13.15 -12.29 -36.12
CA ASN A 14 13.11 -13.71 -36.38
C ASN A 14 13.78 -14.50 -35.24
N ALA A 15 13.00 -15.34 -34.56
CA ALA A 15 13.46 -16.25 -33.51
C ALA A 15 14.08 -17.55 -34.06
N ASP A 16 13.96 -17.81 -35.37
CA ASP A 16 14.33 -19.07 -36.03
C ASP A 16 15.76 -19.47 -35.70
N MET A 17 16.72 -18.53 -35.74
CA MET A 17 18.11 -18.82 -35.38
C MET A 17 18.27 -19.38 -33.95
N GLN A 18 17.50 -18.88 -32.98
CA GLN A 18 17.53 -19.41 -31.61
C GLN A 18 16.85 -20.79 -31.56
N ILE A 19 15.72 -20.95 -32.24
CA ILE A 19 14.96 -22.20 -32.24
C ILE A 19 15.76 -23.33 -32.89
N ASP A 20 16.38 -23.07 -34.04
CA ASP A 20 17.19 -24.05 -34.76
C ASP A 20 18.38 -24.51 -33.94
N ALA A 21 19.02 -23.59 -33.24
CA ALA A 21 20.10 -23.92 -32.32
C ALA A 21 19.63 -24.75 -31.11
N LEU A 22 18.47 -24.42 -30.53
CA LEU A 22 17.89 -25.20 -29.44
C LEU A 22 17.50 -26.61 -29.90
N ARG A 23 16.98 -26.76 -31.12
CA ARG A 23 16.72 -28.06 -31.75
C ARG A 23 18.00 -28.85 -31.95
N LEU A 24 19.05 -28.23 -32.49
CA LEU A 24 20.37 -28.85 -32.66
C LEU A 24 21.00 -29.28 -31.33
N ALA A 25 20.75 -28.53 -30.25
CA ALA A 25 21.19 -28.89 -28.90
C ALA A 25 20.43 -30.06 -28.27
N GLY A 26 19.39 -30.57 -28.95
CA GLY A 26 18.56 -31.70 -28.51
C GLY A 26 17.44 -31.30 -27.54
N CYS A 27 16.92 -30.08 -27.63
CA CYS A 27 15.78 -29.68 -26.80
C CYS A 27 14.49 -30.35 -27.29
N GLU A 28 13.84 -31.12 -26.40
CA GLU A 28 12.60 -31.84 -26.72
C GLU A 28 11.38 -30.91 -26.76
N ARG A 29 11.39 -29.86 -25.92
CA ARG A 29 10.33 -28.85 -25.84
C ARG A 29 10.97 -27.47 -25.90
N ILE A 30 10.42 -26.58 -26.72
CA ILE A 30 10.94 -25.22 -26.89
C ILE A 30 9.81 -24.22 -26.59
N TYR A 31 10.08 -23.27 -25.71
CA TYR A 31 9.18 -22.20 -25.32
C TYR A 31 9.69 -20.88 -25.87
N GLN A 32 8.79 -20.03 -26.36
CA GLN A 32 9.14 -18.77 -27.01
C GLN A 32 8.31 -17.62 -26.43
N ASP A 33 8.99 -16.59 -25.94
CA ASP A 33 8.34 -15.31 -25.58
C ASP A 33 8.68 -14.21 -26.58
N VAL A 34 7.69 -13.35 -26.84
CA VAL A 34 7.88 -12.06 -27.51
C VAL A 34 7.71 -10.96 -26.46
N ALA A 35 8.82 -10.32 -26.09
CA ALA A 35 8.86 -9.41 -24.95
C ALA A 35 9.93 -8.31 -25.15
N SER A 36 9.47 -7.06 -25.37
CA SER A 36 10.31 -5.85 -25.34
C SER A 36 10.37 -5.26 -23.93
N GLY A 37 11.55 -4.78 -23.52
CA GLY A 37 11.74 -4.01 -22.30
C GLY A 37 11.72 -4.80 -20.98
N ALA A 38 12.02 -4.10 -19.88
CA ALA A 38 12.21 -4.70 -18.56
C ALA A 38 10.92 -5.11 -17.83
N LYS A 39 9.74 -4.64 -18.29
CA LYS A 39 8.44 -4.86 -17.64
C LYS A 39 7.48 -5.79 -18.41
N SER A 40 7.90 -6.36 -19.54
CA SER A 40 7.04 -7.24 -20.34
C SER A 40 6.85 -8.60 -19.69
N VAL A 41 5.59 -9.03 -19.55
CA VAL A 41 5.20 -10.34 -19.02
C VAL A 41 5.75 -11.43 -19.95
N ARG A 42 6.30 -12.51 -19.35
CA ARG A 42 6.91 -13.65 -20.06
C ARG A 42 6.12 -14.93 -19.72
N PRO A 43 4.91 -15.08 -20.27
CA PRO A 43 4.03 -16.19 -19.89
C PRO A 43 4.64 -17.56 -20.23
N GLU A 44 5.41 -17.67 -21.31
CA GLU A 44 5.98 -18.96 -21.71
C GLU A 44 7.16 -19.37 -20.81
N LEU A 45 7.99 -18.42 -20.36
CA LEU A 45 8.99 -18.70 -19.34
C LEU A 45 8.35 -19.18 -18.03
N VAL A 46 7.27 -18.54 -17.58
CA VAL A 46 6.57 -18.94 -16.35
C VAL A 46 5.99 -20.35 -16.49
N LYS A 47 5.36 -20.65 -17.64
CA LYS A 47 4.84 -22.00 -17.93
C LYS A 47 5.95 -23.05 -17.97
N LEU A 48 7.08 -22.73 -18.59
CA LEU A 48 8.26 -23.60 -18.63
C LEU A 48 8.72 -23.91 -17.20
N LEU A 49 8.94 -22.86 -16.39
CA LEU A 49 9.40 -23.02 -15.02
C LEU A 49 8.41 -23.81 -14.16
N ALA A 50 7.11 -23.69 -14.39
CA ALA A 50 6.11 -24.49 -13.69
C ALA A 50 6.15 -25.99 -14.08
N GLN A 51 6.56 -26.31 -15.31
CA GLN A 51 6.58 -27.70 -15.82
C GLN A 51 7.92 -28.41 -15.63
N ALA A 52 9.01 -27.66 -15.45
CA ALA A 52 10.36 -28.20 -15.28
C ALA A 52 10.50 -28.98 -13.96
N ARG A 53 11.17 -30.14 -14.02
CA ARG A 53 11.35 -31.07 -12.90
C ARG A 53 12.83 -31.23 -12.55
N SER A 54 13.10 -31.73 -11.35
CA SER A 54 14.45 -32.12 -10.93
C SER A 54 15.09 -33.05 -11.96
N GLY A 55 16.33 -32.76 -12.37
CA GLY A 55 17.06 -33.48 -13.42
C GLY A 55 16.85 -32.95 -14.84
N ASP A 56 15.96 -31.98 -15.04
CA ASP A 56 15.85 -31.28 -16.32
C ASP A 56 16.98 -30.26 -16.50
N THR A 57 17.22 -29.87 -17.74
CA THR A 57 18.16 -28.80 -18.10
C THR A 57 17.44 -27.78 -18.96
N LEU A 58 17.37 -26.54 -18.47
CA LEU A 58 16.95 -25.39 -19.24
C LEU A 58 18.09 -24.97 -20.17
N VAL A 59 17.83 -24.98 -21.47
CA VAL A 59 18.78 -24.58 -22.51
C VAL A 59 18.35 -23.25 -23.11
N ILE A 60 19.28 -22.32 -23.21
CA ILE A 60 19.05 -21.00 -23.81
C ILE A 60 20.13 -20.68 -24.83
N TRP A 61 19.80 -19.83 -25.80
CA TRP A 61 20.79 -19.37 -26.78
C TRP A 61 21.91 -18.55 -26.13
N LYS A 62 21.53 -17.58 -25.29
CA LYS A 62 22.41 -16.66 -24.55
C LYS A 62 21.76 -16.19 -23.24
N LEU A 63 22.55 -15.80 -22.24
CA LEU A 63 22.10 -15.35 -20.91
C LEU A 63 21.17 -14.12 -20.97
N ASP A 64 21.37 -13.22 -21.94
CA ASP A 64 20.53 -12.03 -22.19
C ASP A 64 19.09 -12.37 -22.59
N ARG A 65 18.85 -13.62 -23.00
CA ARG A 65 17.51 -14.12 -23.33
C ARG A 65 16.75 -14.56 -22.11
N LEU A 66 17.44 -15.01 -21.06
CA LEU A 66 16.84 -15.48 -19.81
C LEU A 66 16.67 -14.35 -18.78
N GLY A 67 17.73 -13.59 -18.51
CA GLY A 67 17.71 -12.48 -17.53
C GLY A 67 17.08 -11.19 -18.07
N ARG A 68 16.57 -10.33 -17.16
CA ARG A 68 16.26 -8.91 -17.45
C ARG A 68 17.33 -7.96 -16.91
N SER A 69 18.06 -8.45 -15.93
CA SER A 69 19.22 -7.87 -15.30
C SER A 69 20.07 -9.03 -14.79
N LEU A 70 21.33 -8.77 -14.45
CA LEU A 70 22.19 -9.78 -13.87
C LEU A 70 21.61 -10.31 -12.55
N LYS A 71 20.97 -9.45 -11.74
CA LYS A 71 20.22 -9.85 -10.52
C LYS A 71 19.16 -10.91 -10.79
N HIS A 72 18.30 -10.63 -11.76
CA HIS A 72 17.20 -11.52 -12.10
C HIS A 72 17.74 -12.86 -12.61
N LEU A 73 18.86 -12.84 -13.32
CA LEU A 73 19.53 -14.05 -13.77
C LEU A 73 20.08 -14.86 -12.58
N VAL A 74 20.72 -14.21 -11.60
CA VAL A 74 21.21 -14.85 -10.36
C VAL A 74 20.08 -15.49 -9.58
N GLU A 75 19.00 -14.74 -9.32
CA GLU A 75 17.81 -15.23 -8.61
C GLU A 75 17.19 -16.44 -9.32
N LEU A 76 17.06 -16.37 -10.64
CA LEU A 76 16.47 -17.45 -11.43
C LEU A 76 17.35 -18.70 -11.43
N VAL A 77 18.67 -18.56 -11.55
CA VAL A 77 19.57 -19.72 -11.52
C VAL A 77 19.67 -20.32 -10.11
N ASP A 78 19.61 -19.50 -9.07
CA ASP A 78 19.53 -19.99 -7.71
C ASP A 78 18.25 -20.82 -7.50
N GLU A 79 17.10 -20.34 -7.99
CA GLU A 79 15.84 -21.10 -7.98
C GLU A 79 15.97 -22.44 -8.73
N LEU A 80 16.53 -22.42 -9.95
CA LEU A 80 16.74 -23.63 -10.74
C LEU A 80 17.65 -24.61 -10.00
N THR A 81 18.72 -24.12 -9.38
CA THR A 81 19.68 -24.94 -8.63
C THR A 81 19.03 -25.60 -7.41
N HIS A 82 18.24 -24.85 -6.63
CA HIS A 82 17.46 -25.38 -5.51
C HIS A 82 16.49 -26.49 -5.97
N ARG A 83 15.92 -26.34 -7.15
CA ARG A 83 15.03 -27.33 -7.79
C ARG A 83 15.75 -28.47 -8.50
N LYS A 84 17.09 -28.50 -8.45
CA LYS A 84 17.96 -29.46 -9.16
C LYS A 84 17.73 -29.46 -10.68
N ILE A 85 17.47 -28.29 -11.24
CA ILE A 85 17.35 -28.04 -12.68
C ILE A 85 18.64 -27.38 -13.16
N GLY A 86 19.25 -27.93 -14.20
CA GLY A 86 20.43 -27.34 -14.83
C GLY A 86 20.08 -26.13 -15.70
N LEU A 87 21.01 -25.21 -15.87
CA LEU A 87 20.98 -24.15 -16.87
C LEU A 87 22.16 -24.33 -17.81
N GLN A 88 21.91 -24.36 -19.11
CA GLN A 88 22.92 -24.37 -20.16
C GLN A 88 22.70 -23.20 -21.13
N SER A 89 23.74 -22.39 -21.34
CA SER A 89 23.78 -21.44 -22.46
C SER A 89 24.55 -22.06 -23.63
N LEU A 90 24.07 -21.89 -24.86
CA LEU A 90 24.73 -22.41 -26.05
C LEU A 90 25.92 -21.57 -26.50
N ASN A 91 25.89 -20.26 -26.23
CA ASN A 91 26.91 -19.32 -26.71
C ASN A 91 27.66 -18.58 -25.59
N ASP A 92 27.32 -18.85 -24.33
CA ASP A 92 28.06 -18.35 -23.16
C ASP A 92 28.72 -19.53 -22.44
N PRO A 93 29.85 -19.34 -21.74
CA PRO A 93 30.56 -20.40 -21.02
C PRO A 93 29.85 -20.81 -19.71
N VAL A 94 28.52 -20.79 -19.69
CA VAL A 94 27.69 -21.07 -18.51
C VAL A 94 26.91 -22.36 -18.73
N ASP A 95 27.31 -23.37 -17.98
CA ASP A 95 26.60 -24.64 -17.86
C ASP A 95 26.62 -25.11 -16.40
N THR A 96 25.51 -24.90 -15.69
CA THR A 96 25.41 -25.20 -14.25
C THR A 96 25.25 -26.69 -13.96
N THR A 97 25.16 -27.55 -14.99
CA THR A 97 25.17 -29.01 -14.80
C THR A 97 26.56 -29.51 -14.37
N HIS A 98 27.62 -28.77 -14.71
CA HIS A 98 29.00 -29.12 -14.37
C HIS A 98 29.60 -28.17 -13.31
N ALA A 99 30.64 -28.64 -12.59
CA ALA A 99 31.25 -27.88 -11.52
C ALA A 99 31.93 -26.58 -11.98
N GLN A 100 32.58 -26.58 -13.16
CA GLN A 100 33.24 -25.39 -13.68
C GLN A 100 32.22 -24.31 -14.09
N GLY A 101 31.10 -24.72 -14.71
CA GLY A 101 30.08 -23.75 -15.11
C GLY A 101 29.32 -23.18 -13.92
N ARG A 102 29.12 -23.95 -12.84
CA ARG A 102 28.63 -23.41 -11.55
C ARG A 102 29.59 -22.38 -10.94
N LEU A 103 30.90 -22.65 -10.98
CA LEU A 103 31.91 -21.70 -10.49
C LEU A 103 31.88 -20.38 -11.27
N ILE A 104 31.89 -20.46 -12.60
CA ILE A 104 31.81 -19.29 -13.49
C ILE A 104 30.53 -18.50 -13.22
N PHE A 105 29.40 -19.19 -13.05
CA PHE A 105 28.14 -18.54 -12.72
C PHE A 105 28.19 -17.80 -11.37
N ASN A 106 28.72 -18.44 -10.33
CA ASN A 106 28.85 -17.83 -9.00
C ASN A 106 29.77 -16.60 -9.00
N LEU A 107 30.82 -16.62 -9.84
CA LEU A 107 31.67 -15.46 -10.05
C LEU A 107 30.90 -14.29 -10.69
N PHE A 108 30.11 -14.57 -11.73
CA PHE A 108 29.23 -13.56 -12.32
C PHE A 108 28.19 -13.03 -11.33
N ALA A 109 27.64 -13.90 -10.48
CA ALA A 109 26.72 -13.51 -9.44
C ALA A 109 27.37 -12.54 -8.43
N SER A 110 28.57 -12.87 -7.97
CA SER A 110 29.34 -12.03 -7.04
C SER A 110 29.71 -10.69 -7.66
N LEU A 111 30.11 -10.68 -8.94
CA LEU A 111 30.39 -9.45 -9.68
C LEU A 111 29.15 -8.55 -9.81
N ALA A 112 27.97 -9.15 -9.98
CA ALA A 112 26.70 -8.45 -10.05
C ALA A 112 26.36 -7.68 -8.77
N GLU A 113 26.60 -8.33 -7.64
CA GLU A 113 26.36 -7.75 -6.32
C GLU A 113 27.33 -6.59 -6.08
N PHE A 114 28.61 -6.82 -6.40
CA PHE A 114 29.64 -5.79 -6.31
C PHE A 114 29.32 -4.54 -7.16
N GLU A 115 28.90 -4.72 -8.42
CA GLU A 115 28.52 -3.59 -9.29
C GLU A 115 27.32 -2.81 -8.72
N ARG A 116 26.32 -3.51 -8.16
CA ARG A 116 25.17 -2.87 -7.50
C ARG A 116 25.63 -2.00 -6.33
N ASP A 117 26.51 -2.53 -5.49
CA ASP A 117 26.98 -1.82 -4.31
C ASP A 117 27.76 -0.57 -4.71
N LEU A 118 28.61 -0.65 -5.73
CA LEU A 118 29.29 0.52 -6.30
C LEU A 118 28.32 1.58 -6.83
N ILE A 119 27.24 1.18 -7.54
CA ILE A 119 26.21 2.12 -8.02
C ILE A 119 25.51 2.80 -6.83
N LYS A 120 25.19 2.03 -5.79
CA LYS A 120 24.54 2.55 -4.58
C LYS A 120 25.45 3.53 -3.84
N GLU A 121 26.72 3.19 -3.63
CA GLU A 121 27.72 4.05 -3.00
C GLU A 121 27.87 5.37 -3.77
N ARG A 122 28.06 5.29 -5.10
CA ARG A 122 28.17 6.48 -5.96
C ARG A 122 26.93 7.36 -5.89
N THR A 123 25.74 6.74 -5.87
CA THR A 123 24.47 7.47 -5.74
C THR A 123 24.36 8.18 -4.40
N GLN A 124 24.74 7.51 -3.30
CA GLN A 124 24.72 8.11 -1.97
C GLN A 124 25.74 9.25 -1.85
N ALA A 125 26.95 9.08 -2.36
CA ALA A 125 27.95 10.14 -2.42
C ALA A 125 27.48 11.34 -3.27
N GLY A 126 26.81 11.09 -4.39
CA GLY A 126 26.20 12.13 -5.21
C GLY A 126 25.08 12.89 -4.49
N LEU A 127 24.20 12.16 -3.78
CA LEU A 127 23.12 12.72 -2.98
C LEU A 127 23.63 13.54 -1.79
N SER A 128 24.65 13.06 -1.07
CA SER A 128 25.25 13.78 0.05
C SER A 128 25.92 15.07 -0.44
N ALA A 129 26.68 15.01 -1.53
CA ALA A 129 27.31 16.18 -2.14
C ALA A 129 26.26 17.19 -2.65
N ALA A 130 25.15 16.73 -3.23
CA ALA A 130 24.06 17.59 -3.67
C ALA A 130 23.34 18.27 -2.49
N ARG A 131 23.10 17.53 -1.39
CA ARG A 131 22.53 18.09 -0.15
C ARG A 131 23.47 19.12 0.49
N ALA A 132 24.78 18.87 0.51
CA ALA A 132 25.77 19.84 0.99
C ALA A 132 25.78 21.14 0.18
N ARG A 133 25.46 21.06 -1.12
CA ARG A 133 25.25 22.23 -2.00
C ARG A 133 23.84 22.85 -1.89
N GLY A 134 23.04 22.46 -0.90
CA GLY A 134 21.71 23.02 -0.64
C GLY A 134 20.57 22.42 -1.46
N ARG A 135 20.80 21.38 -2.29
CA ARG A 135 19.70 20.68 -2.98
C ARG A 135 18.94 19.80 -2.00
N VAL A 136 17.70 20.18 -1.69
CA VAL A 136 16.75 19.35 -0.95
C VAL A 136 16.02 18.44 -1.95
N GLY A 137 16.26 17.14 -1.88
CA GLY A 137 15.55 16.14 -2.68
C GLY A 137 14.11 15.89 -2.19
N GLY A 138 13.37 15.07 -2.92
CA GLY A 138 11.97 14.73 -2.60
C GLY A 138 10.95 15.54 -3.39
N ARG A 139 9.66 15.23 -3.18
CA ARG A 139 8.54 15.98 -3.80
C ARG A 139 8.53 17.40 -3.22
N PRO A 140 8.47 18.46 -4.05
CA PRO A 140 8.33 19.83 -3.58
C PRO A 140 7.16 19.96 -2.60
N LYS A 141 7.35 20.73 -1.52
CA LYS A 141 6.30 21.03 -0.55
C LYS A 141 5.28 21.99 -1.18
N GLY A 142 4.02 21.86 -0.75
CA GLY A 142 2.94 22.76 -1.14
C GLY A 142 2.05 22.21 -2.25
N LEU A 143 1.11 23.05 -2.66
CA LEU A 143 0.15 22.75 -3.71
C LEU A 143 0.82 22.96 -5.09
N PRO A 144 0.92 21.94 -5.96
CA PRO A 144 1.44 22.15 -7.30
C PRO A 144 0.48 23.04 -8.10
N ALA A 145 0.98 23.87 -9.01
CA ALA A 145 0.16 24.81 -9.78
C ALA A 145 -1.01 24.14 -10.53
N GLN A 146 -0.82 22.89 -10.96
CA GLN A 146 -1.84 22.07 -11.63
C GLN A 146 -3.01 21.70 -10.71
N ALA A 147 -2.78 21.65 -9.39
CA ALA A 147 -3.78 21.32 -8.39
C ALA A 147 -4.51 22.55 -7.82
N GLU A 148 -4.15 23.77 -8.25
CA GLU A 148 -4.77 25.02 -7.77
C GLU A 148 -6.27 25.05 -8.04
N ALA A 149 -6.69 24.70 -9.27
CA ALA A 149 -8.10 24.67 -9.66
C ALA A 149 -8.90 23.63 -8.85
N THR A 150 -8.33 22.43 -8.65
CA THR A 150 -8.96 21.38 -7.84
C THR A 150 -9.05 21.79 -6.37
N ALA A 151 -8.03 22.46 -5.83
CA ALA A 151 -8.04 22.94 -4.45
C ALA A 151 -9.04 24.08 -4.24
N MET A 152 -9.23 24.95 -5.24
CA MET A 152 -10.27 25.98 -5.23
C MET A 152 -11.66 25.36 -5.27
N ALA A 153 -11.90 24.38 -6.15
CA ALA A 153 -13.16 23.65 -6.20
C ALA A 153 -13.45 22.91 -4.88
N ALA A 154 -12.42 22.30 -4.28
CA ALA A 154 -12.51 21.68 -2.96
C ALA A 154 -12.90 22.67 -1.86
N GLU A 155 -12.30 23.86 -1.82
CA GLU A 155 -12.65 24.93 -0.88
C GLU A 155 -14.12 25.35 -1.04
N THR A 156 -14.56 25.61 -2.28
CA THR A 156 -15.94 26.03 -2.56
C THR A 156 -16.95 24.97 -2.10
N LEU A 157 -16.77 23.72 -2.53
CA LEU A 157 -17.68 22.63 -2.17
C LEU A 157 -17.69 22.35 -0.67
N TYR A 158 -16.55 22.50 0.00
CA TYR A 158 -16.46 22.34 1.44
C TYR A 158 -17.18 23.45 2.20
N ARG A 159 -16.99 24.72 1.80
CA ARG A 159 -17.67 25.88 2.42
C ARG A 159 -19.17 25.91 2.17
N GLU A 160 -19.63 25.40 1.04
CA GLU A 160 -21.07 25.29 0.75
C GLU A 160 -21.80 24.34 1.73
N GLY A 161 -21.09 23.38 2.34
CA GLY A 161 -21.64 22.50 3.38
C GLY A 161 -22.74 21.52 2.92
N ARG A 162 -23.04 21.47 1.61
CA ARG A 162 -24.12 20.63 1.04
C ARG A 162 -23.69 19.20 0.75
N LEU A 163 -22.39 18.96 0.60
CA LEU A 163 -21.83 17.66 0.25
C LEU A 163 -20.97 17.13 1.40
N SER A 164 -21.06 15.83 1.64
CA SER A 164 -20.15 15.15 2.57
C SER A 164 -18.71 15.16 2.05
N VAL A 165 -17.74 15.06 2.95
CA VAL A 165 -16.30 14.97 2.61
C VAL A 165 -16.02 13.82 1.63
N ASN A 166 -16.76 12.72 1.75
CA ASN A 166 -16.67 11.57 0.84
C ASN A 166 -17.16 11.94 -0.56
N ALA A 167 -18.34 12.55 -0.66
CA ALA A 167 -18.91 12.98 -1.93
C ALA A 167 -18.03 14.02 -2.64
N ILE A 168 -17.41 14.95 -1.88
CA ILE A 168 -16.46 15.92 -2.42
C ILE A 168 -15.20 15.22 -2.96
N SER A 169 -14.66 14.26 -2.22
CA SER A 169 -13.46 13.50 -2.59
C SER A 169 -13.68 12.69 -3.88
N GLU A 170 -14.83 12.02 -3.99
CA GLU A 170 -15.23 11.29 -5.19
C GLU A 170 -15.43 12.22 -6.39
N LYS A 171 -16.16 13.32 -6.21
CA LYS A 171 -16.48 14.28 -7.27
C LYS A 171 -15.23 14.98 -7.84
N LEU A 172 -14.22 15.20 -6.99
CA LEU A 172 -12.95 15.82 -7.39
C LEU A 172 -11.86 14.81 -7.75
N HIS A 173 -12.15 13.50 -7.67
CA HIS A 173 -11.20 12.41 -7.89
C HIS A 173 -9.90 12.54 -7.07
N ILE A 174 -10.02 12.97 -5.82
CA ILE A 174 -8.91 13.11 -4.87
C ILE A 174 -9.17 12.31 -3.61
N SER A 175 -8.11 11.85 -2.94
CA SER A 175 -8.26 11.20 -1.63
C SER A 175 -8.74 12.21 -0.58
N LYS A 176 -9.43 11.74 0.47
CA LYS A 176 -9.79 12.58 1.64
C LYS A 176 -8.57 13.28 2.23
N SER A 177 -7.43 12.59 2.28
CA SER A 177 -6.15 13.15 2.76
C SER A 177 -5.65 14.32 1.91
N THR A 178 -5.82 14.23 0.58
CA THR A 178 -5.47 15.30 -0.37
C THR A 178 -6.44 16.46 -0.24
N LEU A 179 -7.75 16.18 -0.11
CA LEU A 179 -8.78 17.19 0.16
C LEU A 179 -8.45 18.02 1.39
N TYR A 180 -8.20 17.38 2.54
CA TYR A 180 -7.81 18.11 3.76
C TYR A 180 -6.45 18.80 3.64
N SER A 181 -5.49 18.24 2.89
CA SER A 181 -4.23 18.91 2.60
C SER A 181 -4.45 20.20 1.80
N TYR A 182 -5.38 20.20 0.84
CA TYR A 182 -5.72 21.36 0.03
C TYR A 182 -6.44 22.43 0.86
N LEU A 183 -7.42 22.02 1.67
CA LEU A 183 -8.14 22.92 2.59
C LEU A 183 -7.18 23.60 3.58
N ARG A 184 -6.27 22.84 4.20
CA ARG A 184 -5.22 23.39 5.08
C ARG A 184 -4.28 24.35 4.35
N HIS A 185 -3.86 24.00 3.13
CA HIS A 185 -2.98 24.85 2.33
C HIS A 185 -3.66 26.19 1.97
N ARG A 186 -4.98 26.17 1.75
CA ARG A 186 -5.77 27.36 1.40
C ARG A 186 -6.27 28.14 2.61
N GLY A 187 -5.89 27.74 3.83
CA GLY A 187 -6.29 28.42 5.06
C GLY A 187 -7.79 28.33 5.34
N VAL A 188 -8.48 27.34 4.76
CA VAL A 188 -9.88 27.08 5.09
C VAL A 188 -9.90 26.57 6.52
N GLU A 189 -10.65 27.24 7.39
CA GLU A 189 -10.99 26.69 8.69
C GLU A 189 -11.75 25.39 8.46
N ILE A 190 -11.04 24.29 8.66
CA ILE A 190 -11.66 22.97 8.71
C ILE A 190 -12.44 22.98 10.01
N GLY A 191 -13.70 23.37 9.90
CA GLY A 191 -14.63 23.40 11.00
C GLY A 191 -14.58 22.07 11.74
N ILE A 192 -14.19 22.18 13.02
CA ILE A 192 -14.80 21.46 14.15
C ILE A 192 -16.26 21.20 13.77
N HIS A 193 -16.68 19.94 13.78
CA HIS A 193 -18.03 19.49 13.46
C HIS A 193 -19.09 20.58 13.79
N GLN A 194 -19.47 21.41 12.81
CA GLN A 194 -20.58 22.35 13.00
C GLN A 194 -21.83 21.51 12.86
N LYS A 195 -22.30 20.99 14.01
CA LYS A 195 -23.67 20.54 14.16
C LYS A 195 -24.56 21.61 13.54
N SER A 196 -25.35 21.25 12.54
CA SER A 196 -26.64 21.91 12.34
C SER A 196 -27.28 22.01 13.73
N PRO A 197 -27.83 23.17 14.15
CA PRO A 197 -28.53 23.24 15.41
C PRO A 197 -29.64 22.19 15.37
N LYS A 198 -29.46 21.04 16.06
CA LYS A 198 -30.59 20.20 16.45
C LYS A 198 -31.40 21.14 17.31
N GLU A 199 -32.54 21.62 16.78
CA GLU A 199 -33.52 22.38 17.55
C GLU A 199 -33.69 21.65 18.87
N THR A 200 -33.22 22.27 19.94
CA THR A 200 -33.44 21.80 21.29
C THR A 200 -34.90 22.13 21.59
N ALA A 201 -35.80 21.36 20.99
CA ALA A 201 -37.20 21.38 21.30
C ALA A 201 -37.34 20.77 22.69
N VAL A 202 -37.33 21.63 23.71
CA VAL A 202 -37.67 21.28 25.09
C VAL A 202 -39.11 20.75 25.07
N HIS A 203 -39.26 19.43 25.13
CA HIS A 203 -40.55 18.75 25.23
C HIS A 203 -40.50 17.65 26.32
N PRO A 204 -41.61 17.38 27.03
CA PRO A 204 -41.58 17.03 28.46
C PRO A 204 -41.52 15.53 28.81
N SER A 205 -41.01 14.65 27.92
CA SER A 205 -41.03 13.20 28.15
C SER A 205 -39.74 12.51 27.69
N GLU A 206 -38.61 12.84 28.30
CA GLU A 206 -37.32 12.20 28.04
C GLU A 206 -37.06 11.07 29.05
N GLN A 207 -36.80 9.86 28.55
CA GLN A 207 -36.19 8.78 29.34
C GLN A 207 -34.67 8.97 29.32
N ILE A 208 -33.98 8.62 30.41
CA ILE A 208 -32.52 8.74 30.50
C ILE A 208 -31.93 7.34 30.60
N ALA A 209 -31.15 6.95 29.60
CA ALA A 209 -30.35 5.73 29.62
C ALA A 209 -28.95 6.06 30.14
N THR A 210 -28.38 5.15 30.94
CA THR A 210 -26.98 5.21 31.32
C THR A 210 -26.21 4.21 30.48
N ILE A 211 -25.36 4.71 29.58
CA ILE A 211 -24.58 3.90 28.64
C ILE A 211 -23.14 3.87 29.11
N THR A 212 -22.54 2.68 29.19
CA THR A 212 -21.10 2.55 29.33
C THR A 212 -20.48 2.40 27.95
N LEU A 213 -19.45 3.22 27.68
CA LEU A 213 -18.68 3.24 26.45
C LEU A 213 -17.24 2.84 26.77
N GLU A 214 -16.83 1.69 26.27
CA GLU A 214 -15.44 1.24 26.26
C GLU A 214 -14.73 1.80 25.02
N LEU A 215 -13.49 2.26 25.19
CA LEU A 215 -12.77 2.98 24.13
C LEU A 215 -11.27 2.63 24.11
N ASN A 216 -10.92 1.69 23.25
CA ASN A 216 -9.54 1.28 23.01
C ASN A 216 -9.00 1.90 21.72
N ILE A 217 -7.99 2.77 21.84
CA ILE A 217 -7.35 3.45 20.70
C ILE A 217 -5.91 3.00 20.58
N GLU A 218 -5.48 2.58 19.40
CA GLU A 218 -4.10 2.23 19.09
C GLU A 218 -3.58 2.99 17.88
N ASN A 219 -2.25 3.16 17.77
CA ASN A 219 -1.69 3.75 16.56
C ASN A 219 -1.59 2.68 15.47
N ASN A 220 -1.89 3.02 14.22
CA ASN A 220 -1.77 2.07 13.09
C ASN A 220 -0.32 1.64 12.82
N SER A 221 0.67 2.30 13.43
CA SER A 221 2.07 1.96 13.34
C SER A 221 2.87 2.50 14.52
N GLN A 222 3.97 1.82 14.87
CA GLN A 222 4.92 2.27 15.90
C GLN A 222 5.53 3.66 15.65
N PHE A 223 5.49 4.14 14.41
CA PHE A 223 6.04 5.44 13.99
C PHE A 223 5.01 6.59 14.09
N VAL A 224 3.75 6.28 14.38
CA VAL A 224 2.68 7.27 14.55
C VAL A 224 2.52 7.59 16.04
N ARG A 225 2.18 8.86 16.34
CA ARG A 225 1.94 9.37 17.70
C ARG A 225 0.60 10.11 17.76
N GLY A 226 -0.47 9.42 17.35
CA GLY A 226 -1.83 9.97 17.23
C GLY A 226 -2.75 9.66 18.42
N LYS A 227 -2.56 8.51 19.08
CA LYS A 227 -3.43 7.96 20.15
C LYS A 227 -3.88 8.97 21.20
N LYS A 228 -2.93 9.72 21.78
CA LYS A 228 -3.23 10.70 22.84
C LYS A 228 -4.18 11.80 22.36
N ARG A 229 -3.92 12.32 21.16
CA ARG A 229 -4.66 13.45 20.59
C ARG A 229 -6.02 13.03 20.06
N ALA A 230 -6.15 11.80 19.57
CA ALA A 230 -7.44 11.20 19.23
C ALA A 230 -8.33 11.12 20.48
N ARG A 231 -7.82 10.59 21.60
CA ARG A 231 -8.58 10.50 22.86
C ARG A 231 -8.99 11.88 23.41
N GLU A 232 -8.07 12.84 23.46
CA GLU A 232 -8.37 14.20 23.92
C GLU A 232 -9.45 14.88 23.07
N ASN A 233 -9.44 14.65 21.76
CA ASN A 233 -10.48 15.13 20.87
C ASN A 233 -11.80 14.44 21.16
N ILE A 234 -11.78 13.13 21.46
CA ILE A 234 -13.00 12.37 21.74
C ILE A 234 -13.70 12.84 23.00
N GLU A 235 -12.94 12.97 24.08
CA GLU A 235 -13.44 13.53 25.33
C GLU A 235 -13.99 14.95 25.13
N ARG A 236 -13.32 15.77 24.29
CA ARG A 236 -13.65 17.19 24.12
C ARG A 236 -14.86 17.46 23.22
N TYR A 237 -15.07 16.66 22.19
CA TYR A 237 -16.01 17.03 21.12
C TYR A 237 -17.21 16.10 20.99
N TRP A 238 -17.11 14.83 21.40
CA TRP A 238 -18.24 13.89 21.30
C TRP A 238 -18.78 13.51 22.67
N LEU A 239 -17.92 13.30 23.66
CA LEU A 239 -18.39 12.95 25.01
C LEU A 239 -18.88 14.14 25.82
N SER A 240 -18.46 15.36 25.47
CA SER A 240 -18.89 16.61 26.13
C SER A 240 -20.38 16.91 25.95
N ASP A 241 -20.99 16.33 24.93
CA ASP A 241 -22.40 16.55 24.59
C ASP A 241 -23.35 15.76 25.50
N TYR A 242 -22.81 14.84 26.28
CA TYR A 242 -23.52 14.01 27.25
C TYR A 242 -23.04 14.34 28.66
N ASP A 243 -23.87 14.07 29.67
CA ASP A 243 -23.41 14.04 31.07
C ASP A 243 -22.51 12.80 31.22
N SER A 244 -21.23 13.00 30.88
CA SER A 244 -20.23 11.95 30.75
C SER A 244 -19.26 11.97 31.93
N THR A 245 -18.99 10.79 32.48
CA THR A 245 -18.01 10.61 33.56
C THR A 245 -17.04 9.51 33.18
N ARG A 246 -15.75 9.78 33.30
CA ARG A 246 -14.71 8.78 33.08
C ARG A 246 -14.58 7.88 34.31
N LEU A 247 -14.75 6.58 34.12
CA LEU A 247 -14.68 5.55 35.15
C LEU A 247 -13.22 5.20 35.50
N PRO A 248 -12.95 4.66 36.70
CA PRO A 248 -11.61 4.23 37.09
C PRO A 248 -10.98 3.16 36.20
N SER A 249 -11.81 2.35 35.51
CA SER A 249 -11.38 1.36 34.51
C SER A 249 -10.77 2.02 33.27
N GLY A 250 -11.12 3.28 32.99
CA GLY A 250 -10.74 4.01 31.78
C GLY A 250 -11.89 4.24 30.80
N ASP A 251 -13.02 3.59 31.03
CA ASP A 251 -14.26 3.69 30.23
C ASP A 251 -15.05 4.95 30.55
N TYR A 252 -16.13 5.21 29.80
CA TYR A 252 -16.98 6.38 30.00
C TYR A 252 -18.42 5.97 30.29
N SER A 253 -19.02 6.59 31.30
CA SER A 253 -20.46 6.50 31.55
C SER A 253 -21.13 7.74 30.97
N LEU A 254 -22.06 7.56 30.04
CA LEU A 254 -22.83 8.62 29.37
C LEU A 254 -24.29 8.54 29.80
N LYS A 255 -24.87 9.66 30.22
CA LYS A 255 -26.34 9.75 30.33
C LYS A 255 -26.91 10.34 29.05
N ILE A 256 -27.74 9.55 28.39
CA ILE A 256 -28.35 9.91 27.10
C ILE A 256 -29.85 10.02 27.29
N ALA A 257 -30.40 11.19 26.97
CA ALA A 257 -31.84 11.41 26.91
C ALA A 257 -32.39 10.91 25.56
N TYR A 258 -33.46 10.13 25.58
CA TYR A 258 -34.09 9.56 24.39
C TYR A 258 -35.61 9.45 24.54
N ARG A 259 -36.34 9.38 23.42
CA ARG A 259 -37.80 9.29 23.35
C ARG A 259 -38.29 7.92 22.91
N SER A 260 -37.53 7.24 22.04
CA SER A 260 -37.79 5.86 21.62
C SER A 260 -36.50 5.05 21.58
N ARG A 261 -36.62 3.72 21.54
CA ARG A 261 -35.45 2.85 21.48
C ARG A 261 -34.65 3.06 20.20
N GLU A 262 -35.36 3.25 19.09
CA GLU A 262 -34.76 3.52 17.78
C GLU A 262 -33.96 4.82 17.80
N GLU A 263 -34.42 5.86 18.50
CA GLU A 263 -33.67 7.11 18.66
C GLU A 263 -32.39 6.90 19.48
N LEU A 264 -32.46 6.10 20.55
CA LEU A 264 -31.26 5.76 21.34
C LEU A 264 -30.24 4.98 20.49
N ASP A 265 -30.70 4.05 19.66
CA ASP A 265 -29.85 3.32 18.70
C ASP A 265 -29.20 4.26 17.69
N GLU A 266 -29.96 5.19 17.11
CA GLU A 266 -29.43 6.18 16.16
C GLU A 266 -28.37 7.06 16.81
N ILE A 267 -28.62 7.57 18.03
CA ILE A 267 -27.67 8.41 18.77
C ILE A 267 -26.37 7.67 19.04
N ILE A 268 -26.43 6.41 19.50
CA ILE A 268 -25.23 5.64 19.85
C ILE A 268 -24.45 5.23 18.59
N ASN A 269 -25.14 4.82 17.52
CA ASN A 269 -24.46 4.49 16.26
C ASN A 269 -23.81 5.73 15.61
N GLU A 270 -24.46 6.90 15.66
CA GLU A 270 -23.88 8.17 15.21
C GLU A 270 -22.62 8.49 16.02
N LEU A 271 -22.69 8.36 17.36
CA LEU A 271 -21.55 8.58 18.25
C LEU A 271 -20.38 7.63 17.97
N LEU A 272 -20.62 6.32 17.82
CA LEU A 272 -19.58 5.34 17.51
C LEU A 272 -18.95 5.60 16.13
N GLY A 273 -19.75 6.00 15.14
CA GLY A 273 -19.28 6.36 13.81
C GLY A 273 -18.37 7.60 13.80
N ASP A 274 -18.72 8.60 14.59
CA ASP A 274 -17.92 9.82 14.76
C ASP A 274 -16.58 9.54 15.48
N ILE A 275 -16.63 8.75 16.54
CA ILE A 275 -15.47 8.29 17.30
C ILE A 275 -14.50 7.52 16.39
N SER A 276 -15.03 6.63 15.54
CA SER A 276 -14.27 5.89 14.54
C SER A 276 -13.59 6.82 13.53
N SER A 277 -14.33 7.81 13.04
CA SER A 277 -13.83 8.79 12.08
C SER A 277 -12.67 9.63 12.63
N GLU A 278 -12.72 10.05 13.90
CA GLU A 278 -11.60 10.81 14.51
C GLU A 278 -10.35 9.95 14.64
N ALA A 279 -10.48 8.67 15.03
CA ALA A 279 -9.34 7.77 15.13
C ALA A 279 -8.64 7.61 13.77
N ASP A 280 -9.42 7.41 12.71
CA ASP A 280 -8.93 7.31 11.33
C ASP A 280 -8.18 8.57 10.87
N MET A 281 -8.72 9.76 11.17
CA MET A 281 -8.08 11.04 10.83
C MET A 281 -6.70 11.20 11.50
N ARG A 282 -6.45 10.46 12.58
CA ARG A 282 -5.20 10.48 13.36
C ARG A 282 -4.32 9.26 13.08
N HIS A 283 -4.63 8.47 12.07
CA HIS A 283 -3.93 7.22 11.77
C HIS A 283 -3.89 6.26 12.96
N CYS A 284 -5.00 6.20 13.68
CA CYS A 284 -5.24 5.29 14.78
C CYS A 284 -6.30 4.28 14.40
N TYR A 285 -6.26 3.12 15.04
CA TYR A 285 -7.30 2.12 15.03
C TYR A 285 -8.06 2.22 16.34
N ILE A 286 -9.36 1.94 16.31
CA ILE A 286 -10.22 2.04 17.48
C ILE A 286 -11.19 0.86 17.55
N GLU A 287 -11.28 0.30 18.75
CA GLU A 287 -12.33 -0.63 19.17
C GLU A 287 -13.16 0.12 20.21
N ALA A 288 -14.43 0.37 19.87
CA ALA A 288 -15.37 1.03 20.75
C ALA A 288 -16.62 0.16 20.86
N GLU A 289 -16.98 -0.19 22.08
CA GLU A 289 -18.19 -0.95 22.40
C GLU A 289 -19.03 -0.12 23.37
N ALA A 290 -20.34 -0.08 23.15
CA ALA A 290 -21.27 0.60 24.05
C ALA A 290 -22.33 -0.38 24.55
N TRP A 291 -22.74 -0.25 25.82
CA TRP A 291 -23.85 -1.03 26.35
C TRP A 291 -24.64 -0.25 27.38
N GLU A 292 -25.91 -0.56 27.50
CA GLU A 292 -26.79 0.09 28.46
C GLU A 292 -26.70 -0.61 29.82
N ASN A 293 -26.52 0.17 30.88
CA ASN A 293 -26.37 -0.36 32.23
C ASN A 293 -27.69 -0.92 32.74
N GLY A 294 -27.67 -2.19 33.15
CA GLY A 294 -28.84 -2.90 33.68
C GLY A 294 -29.69 -3.58 32.60
N THR A 295 -29.26 -3.60 31.34
CA THR A 295 -29.87 -4.37 30.26
C THR A 295 -28.81 -5.21 29.53
N ASP A 296 -29.25 -6.16 28.71
CA ASP A 296 -28.35 -6.97 27.86
C ASP A 296 -28.04 -6.28 26.51
N TYR A 297 -28.38 -5.00 26.37
CA TYR A 297 -28.33 -4.31 25.10
C TYR A 297 -26.95 -3.70 24.82
N ARG A 298 -26.41 -3.95 23.62
CA ARG A 298 -25.06 -3.55 23.21
C ARG A 298 -25.03 -3.03 21.77
N TRP A 299 -24.04 -2.18 21.50
CA TRP A 299 -23.70 -1.61 20.20
C TRP A 299 -22.20 -1.77 19.94
#